data_AF-A0A3N4Z6N3-F1
#
_entry.id   AF-A0A3N4Z6N3-F1
#
_cell.length_a   1.000
_cell.length_b   1.000
_cell.length_c   1.000
_cell.angle_alpha   90.00
_cell.angle_beta   90.00
_cell.angle_gamma   90.00
#
_symmetry.space_group_name_H-M   'P 1'
#
loop_
_entity.id
_entity.type
_entity.pdbx_description
1 polymer ?
#
loop_
_entity_poly.entity_id
_entity_poly.type
_entity_poly.pdbx_seq_one_letter_code
_entity_poly.pdbx_strand_id
1 'polypeptide(L)'
;MRMTRNVARQVGDLNEQIRLGMSGLSADSSAPRILVRHGRSAVLDACELWGMSGRPPSLRRLCELPAGVGLRMLWIEQAVTNAGLAFPTSDLGLRGRWRRIQPPGSPTVWFELDLLPVDRPEAPNQEAAADGELVPLWPNGTTRAE
;
A
#
# COMPACT_ATOMS: atom_id res chain seq x y z
N MET A 1 13.17 -22.32 22.16
CA MET A 1 12.47 -22.10 20.87
C MET A 1 11.07 -21.46 21.06
N ARG A 2 10.94 -20.37 21.85
CA ARG A 2 9.67 -19.66 22.14
C ARG A 2 9.54 -18.30 21.44
N MET A 3 10.66 -17.66 21.05
CA MET A 3 10.66 -16.31 20.45
C MET A 3 10.01 -16.26 19.06
N THR A 4 10.20 -17.27 18.22
CA THR A 4 9.71 -17.27 16.82
C THR A 4 8.19 -17.33 16.71
N ARG A 5 7.49 -18.02 17.62
CA ARG A 5 6.02 -18.04 17.64
C ARG A 5 5.41 -16.69 18.01
N ASN A 6 6.13 -15.88 18.79
CA ASN A 6 5.63 -14.57 19.21
C ASN A 6 5.69 -13.57 18.04
N VAL A 7 6.77 -13.60 17.27
CA VAL A 7 6.95 -12.72 16.09
C VAL A 7 5.90 -13.01 15.01
N ALA A 8 5.67 -14.29 14.68
CA ALA A 8 4.69 -14.65 13.65
C ALA A 8 3.28 -14.17 14.01
N ARG A 9 2.90 -14.30 15.28
CA ARG A 9 1.62 -13.77 15.80
C ARG A 9 1.56 -12.25 15.69
N GLN A 10 2.62 -11.55 16.13
CA GLN A 10 2.67 -10.08 16.04
C GLN A 10 2.55 -9.58 14.59
N VAL A 11 3.19 -10.26 13.63
CA VAL A 11 3.06 -9.94 12.20
C VAL A 11 1.64 -10.22 11.69
N GLY A 12 1.02 -11.31 12.15
CA GLY A 12 -0.38 -11.63 11.83
C GLY A 12 -1.36 -10.57 12.34
N ASP A 13 -1.22 -10.17 13.61
CA ASP A 13 -2.05 -9.14 14.24
C ASP A 13 -1.86 -7.78 13.53
N LEU A 14 -0.62 -7.44 13.17
CA LEU A 14 -0.29 -6.21 12.44
C LEU A 14 -0.91 -6.22 11.03
N ASN A 15 -0.82 -7.34 10.31
CA ASN A 15 -1.41 -7.52 8.99
C ASN A 15 -2.94 -7.32 9.01
N GLU A 16 -3.64 -7.94 9.96
CA GLU A 16 -5.09 -7.75 10.12
C GLU A 16 -5.45 -6.30 10.42
N GLN A 17 -4.71 -5.62 11.32
CA GLN A 17 -4.97 -4.21 11.62
C GLN A 17 -4.72 -3.28 10.42
N ILE A 18 -3.69 -3.57 9.61
CA ILE A 18 -3.45 -2.82 8.37
C ILE A 18 -4.65 -2.99 7.42
N ARG A 19 -5.13 -4.22 7.18
CA ARG A 19 -6.29 -4.47 6.32
C ARG A 19 -7.55 -3.76 6.81
N LEU A 20 -7.82 -3.83 8.12
CA LEU A 20 -8.96 -3.16 8.73
C LEU A 20 -8.86 -1.64 8.61
N GLY A 21 -7.69 -1.06 8.88
CA GLY A 21 -7.45 0.38 8.74
C GLY A 21 -7.57 0.88 7.31
N MET A 22 -7.13 0.06 6.35
CA MET A 22 -7.26 0.34 4.91
C MET A 22 -8.71 0.28 4.41
N SER A 23 -9.56 -0.53 5.03
CA SER A 23 -10.98 -0.67 4.62
C SER A 23 -11.80 0.61 4.82
N GLY A 24 -11.30 1.56 5.63
CA GLY A 24 -11.91 2.87 5.84
C GLY A 24 -11.50 3.94 4.81
N LEU A 25 -10.60 3.63 3.87
CA LEU A 25 -10.16 4.58 2.86
C LEU A 25 -11.09 4.56 1.65
N SER A 26 -11.50 5.77 1.22
CA SER A 26 -12.18 5.96 -0.05
C SER A 26 -11.22 5.67 -1.21
N ALA A 27 -11.74 5.18 -2.34
CA ALA A 27 -10.99 5.00 -3.58
C ALA A 27 -10.34 6.31 -4.10
N ASP A 28 -10.87 7.46 -3.68
CA ASP A 28 -10.34 8.79 -3.98
C ASP A 28 -9.16 9.20 -3.07
N SER A 29 -8.80 8.39 -2.06
CA SER A 29 -7.71 8.69 -1.14
C SER A 29 -6.37 8.54 -1.83
N SER A 30 -5.52 9.56 -1.71
CA SER A 30 -4.11 9.40 -2.08
C SER A 30 -3.42 8.38 -1.17
N ALA A 31 -2.24 7.93 -1.64
CA ALA A 31 -1.44 6.85 -1.09
C ALA A 31 -1.40 6.82 0.47
N PRO A 32 -1.77 5.68 1.09
CA PRO A 32 -1.63 5.49 2.53
C PRO A 32 -0.16 5.50 2.94
N ARG A 33 0.08 5.73 4.23
CA ARG A 33 1.44 5.78 4.78
C ARG A 33 1.46 5.25 6.20
N ILE A 34 2.55 4.58 6.58
CA ILE A 34 2.77 4.12 7.96
C ILE A 34 3.84 5.01 8.60
N LEU A 35 3.52 5.55 9.78
CA LEU A 35 4.43 6.32 10.60
C LEU A 35 4.86 5.48 11.80
N VAL A 36 6.17 5.47 12.07
CA VAL A 36 6.72 4.80 13.25
C VAL A 36 7.64 5.73 14.02
N ARG A 37 7.67 5.52 15.33
CA ARG A 37 8.58 6.20 16.24
C ARG A 37 9.33 5.19 17.06
N HIS A 38 10.65 5.36 17.13
CA HIS A 38 11.48 4.63 18.06
C HIS A 38 11.51 5.31 19.43
N GLY A 39 11.57 4.50 20.48
CA GLY A 39 11.84 4.98 21.83
C GLY A 39 13.31 5.22 22.10
N ARG A 40 13.69 5.12 23.38
CA ARG A 40 15.09 5.18 23.82
C ARG A 40 15.96 3.99 23.33
N SER A 41 15.38 3.02 22.63
CA SER A 41 16.07 1.83 22.10
C SER A 41 15.60 1.49 20.68
N ALA A 42 16.06 0.37 20.12
CA ALA A 42 15.59 -0.14 18.82
C ALA A 42 14.10 -0.56 18.81
N VAL A 43 13.41 -0.46 19.95
CA VAL A 43 11.98 -0.75 20.08
C VAL A 43 11.13 0.38 19.49
N LEU A 44 10.04 -0.01 18.82
CA LEU A 44 9.01 0.92 18.36
C LEU A 44 8.10 1.30 19.53
N ASP A 45 8.03 2.61 19.81
CA ASP A 45 7.17 3.19 20.84
C ASP A 45 5.80 3.60 20.27
N ALA A 46 5.72 3.84 18.97
CA ALA A 46 4.46 4.10 18.27
C ALA A 46 4.53 3.59 16.83
N CYS A 47 3.40 3.12 16.32
CA CYS A 47 3.18 2.76 14.93
C CYS A 47 1.75 3.15 14.55
N GLU A 48 1.60 3.89 13.46
CA GLU A 48 0.31 4.47 13.08
C GLU A 48 0.11 4.34 11.57
N LEU A 49 -1.11 4.00 11.17
CA LEU A 49 -1.52 4.04 9.78
C LEU A 49 -2.25 5.35 9.50
N TRP A 50 -1.85 6.04 8.44
CA TRP A 50 -2.41 7.32 8.02
C TRP A 50 -2.84 7.25 6.56
N GLY A 51 -3.84 8.07 6.21
CA GLY A 51 -4.29 8.24 4.84
C GLY A 51 -5.03 9.56 4.65
N MET A 52 -5.32 9.89 3.40
CA MET A 52 -6.09 11.10 3.09
C MET A 52 -7.58 10.83 3.21
N SER A 53 -8.29 11.72 3.89
CA SER A 53 -9.74 11.59 4.03
C SER A 53 -10.45 12.94 3.97
N GLY A 54 -11.72 12.90 3.58
CA GLY A 54 -12.60 14.06 3.45
C GLY A 54 -12.50 14.81 2.13
N ARG A 55 -13.40 15.79 1.96
CA ARG A 55 -13.33 16.84 0.92
C ARG A 55 -13.45 18.19 1.62
N PRO A 56 -12.38 19.03 1.68
CA PRO A 56 -11.07 18.85 1.04
C PRO A 56 -10.23 17.72 1.67
N PRO A 57 -9.28 17.16 0.92
CA PRO A 57 -8.47 16.03 1.39
C PRO A 57 -7.54 16.48 2.52
N SER A 58 -7.62 15.80 3.66
CA SER A 58 -6.78 16.04 4.84
C SER A 58 -6.11 14.75 5.29
N LEU A 59 -4.84 14.82 5.67
CA LEU A 59 -4.11 13.67 6.20
C LEU A 59 -4.64 13.36 7.61
N ARG A 60 -5.13 12.14 7.82
CA ARG A 60 -5.66 11.70 9.11
C ARG A 60 -5.16 10.32 9.49
N ARG A 61 -5.06 10.10 10.80
CA ARG A 61 -4.74 8.80 11.37
C ARG A 61 -5.96 7.88 11.21
N LEU A 62 -5.75 6.73 10.58
CA LEU A 62 -6.78 5.72 10.35
C LEU A 62 -6.89 4.78 11.55
N CYS A 63 -5.74 4.26 12.00
CA CYS A 63 -5.65 3.42 13.17
C CYS A 63 -4.25 3.50 13.80
N GLU A 64 -4.19 3.16 15.09
CA GLU A 64 -2.94 2.80 15.75
C GLU A 64 -2.64 1.33 15.44
N LEU A 65 -1.39 1.05 15.11
CA LEU A 65 -0.88 -0.29 14.85
C LEU A 65 -0.11 -0.79 16.08
N PRO A 66 0.02 -2.12 16.29
CA PRO A 66 0.69 -2.63 17.48
C PRO A 66 2.17 -2.23 17.46
N ALA A 67 2.59 -1.54 18.52
CA ALA A 67 3.98 -1.20 18.78
C ALA A 67 4.48 -1.94 20.04
N GLY A 68 5.79 -2.09 20.19
CA GLY A 68 6.36 -2.69 21.40
C GLY A 68 7.61 -3.55 21.18
N VAL A 69 8.05 -4.17 22.28
CA VAL A 69 9.32 -4.88 22.37
C VAL A 69 9.41 -6.00 21.33
N GLY A 70 10.49 -5.97 20.57
CA GLY A 70 10.78 -6.94 19.51
C GLY A 70 10.36 -6.44 18.13
N LEU A 71 9.30 -5.62 18.01
CA LEU A 71 8.80 -5.18 16.71
C LEU A 71 9.80 -4.29 15.99
N ARG A 72 10.10 -4.63 14.73
CA ARG A 72 11.06 -3.92 13.88
C ARG A 72 10.37 -3.41 12.63
N MET A 73 10.92 -2.35 12.05
CA MET A 73 10.48 -1.78 10.77
C MET A 73 10.36 -2.85 9.67
N LEU A 74 11.29 -3.81 9.62
CA LEU A 74 11.25 -4.95 8.71
C LEU A 74 9.99 -5.82 8.83
N TRP A 75 9.47 -6.01 10.05
CA TRP A 75 8.26 -6.80 10.26
C TRP A 75 7.01 -6.04 9.85
N ILE A 76 7.06 -4.71 9.90
CA ILE A 76 6.00 -3.88 9.34
C ILE A 76 5.98 -4.00 7.82
N GLU A 77 7.14 -3.95 7.17
CA GLU A 77 7.21 -4.19 5.72
C GLU A 77 6.66 -5.56 5.32
N GLN A 78 6.96 -6.60 6.11
CA GLN A 78 6.40 -7.93 5.89
C GLN A 78 4.87 -7.94 6.06
N ALA A 79 4.34 -7.30 7.10
CA ALA A 79 2.89 -7.23 7.33
C ALA A 79 2.17 -6.44 6.23
N VAL A 80 2.76 -5.33 5.76
CA VAL A 80 2.26 -4.56 4.61
C VAL A 80 2.19 -5.43 3.36
N THR A 81 3.25 -6.19 3.08
CA THR A 81 3.30 -7.12 1.94
C THR A 81 2.22 -8.21 2.09
N ASN A 82 2.05 -8.77 3.29
CA ASN A 82 1.00 -9.76 3.59
C ASN A 82 -0.42 -9.18 3.52
N ALA A 83 -0.56 -7.86 3.68
CA ALA A 83 -1.81 -7.13 3.51
C ALA A 83 -2.13 -6.84 2.03
N GLY A 84 -1.25 -7.21 1.09
CA GLY A 84 -1.43 -6.98 -0.34
C GLY A 84 -1.11 -5.57 -0.79
N LEU A 85 -0.41 -4.79 0.04
CA LEU A 85 0.02 -3.43 -0.30
C LEU A 85 1.41 -3.45 -0.93
N ALA A 86 1.61 -2.55 -1.88
CA ALA A 86 2.88 -2.39 -2.58
C ALA A 86 3.61 -1.11 -2.13
N PHE A 87 4.89 -1.04 -2.46
CA PHE A 87 5.74 0.12 -2.23
C PHE A 87 5.99 0.85 -3.56
N PRO A 88 6.14 2.19 -3.56
CA PRO A 88 6.56 2.91 -4.75
C PRO A 88 7.88 2.33 -5.31
N THR A 89 7.89 1.98 -6.60
CA THR A 89 9.01 1.33 -7.30
C THR A 89 10.18 2.26 -7.62
N SER A 90 10.06 3.57 -7.38
CA SER A 90 11.06 4.57 -7.76
C SER A 90 12.34 4.58 -6.92
N ASP A 91 12.45 3.77 -5.86
CA ASP A 91 13.65 3.68 -5.00
C ASP A 91 14.35 2.30 -5.07
N LEU A 92 14.45 1.71 -6.26
CA LEU A 92 15.17 0.45 -6.50
C LEU A 92 16.69 0.65 -6.43
N GLY A 93 17.17 0.80 -5.20
CA GLY A 93 18.58 0.92 -4.85
C GLY A 93 18.87 0.52 -3.40
N LEU A 94 18.37 -0.65 -2.97
CA LEU A 94 18.82 -1.42 -1.79
C LEU A 94 18.78 -0.77 -0.38
N ARG A 95 18.49 0.52 -0.17
CA ARG A 95 18.62 1.13 1.18
C ARG A 95 17.61 2.24 1.45
N GLY A 96 16.42 1.85 1.92
CA GLY A 96 15.58 2.71 2.78
C GLY A 96 14.23 3.09 2.19
N ARG A 97 13.24 2.18 2.26
CA ARG A 97 11.81 2.50 2.05
C ARG A 97 11.27 3.47 3.12
N TRP A 98 12.01 3.62 4.21
CA TRP A 98 11.66 4.46 5.32
C TRP A 98 12.32 5.83 5.20
N ARG A 99 11.50 6.86 5.07
CA ARG A 99 11.93 8.25 5.13
C ARG A 99 11.93 8.72 6.57
N ARG A 100 13.06 9.23 7.06
CA ARG A 100 13.11 9.93 8.35
C ARG A 100 12.37 11.28 8.21
N ILE A 101 11.39 11.53 9.06
CA ILE A 101 10.67 12.80 9.13
C ILE A 101 10.72 13.36 10.55
N GLN A 102 10.64 14.69 10.66
CA GLN A 102 10.49 15.36 11.94
C GLN A 102 9.37 16.40 11.77
N PRO A 103 8.18 16.16 12.36
CA PRO A 103 7.08 17.09 12.26
C PRO A 103 7.49 18.48 12.81
N PRO A 104 7.10 19.58 12.15
CA PRO A 104 7.39 20.93 12.63
C PRO A 104 6.88 21.11 14.06
N GLY A 105 7.73 21.65 14.95
CA GLY A 105 7.40 21.84 16.36
C GLY A 105 7.46 20.57 17.22
N SER A 106 7.81 19.41 16.66
CA SER A 106 8.05 18.18 17.43
C SER A 106 9.55 17.93 17.62
N PRO A 107 10.01 17.66 18.85
CA PRO A 107 11.39 17.19 19.09
C PRO A 107 11.57 15.73 18.68
N THR A 108 10.49 15.07 18.26
CA THR A 108 10.45 13.63 18.04
C THR A 108 10.69 13.30 16.58
N VAL A 109 11.65 12.40 16.33
CA VAL A 109 11.90 11.83 15.01
C VAL A 109 10.93 10.70 14.75
N TRP A 110 10.33 10.72 13.57
CA TRP A 110 9.51 9.66 13.03
C TRP A 110 10.15 9.08 11.77
N PHE A 111 9.70 7.89 11.39
CA PHE A 111 10.02 7.29 10.12
C PHE A 111 8.72 6.95 9.41
N GLU A 112 8.69 7.23 8.12
CA GLU A 112 7.53 7.14 7.27
C GLU A 112 7.78 6.13 6.16
N LEU A 113 6.81 5.26 5.94
CA LEU A 113 6.79 4.28 4.86
C LEU A 113 5.62 4.65 3.95
N ASP A 114 5.94 5.11 2.74
CA ASP A 114 4.96 5.40 1.70
C ASP A 114 4.47 4.09 1.07
N LEU A 115 3.15 3.99 0.87
CA LEU A 115 2.50 2.79 0.34
C LEU A 115 1.70 3.16 -0.91
N LEU A 116 1.66 2.26 -1.88
CA LEU A 116 0.77 2.41 -3.01
C LEU A 116 -0.67 2.07 -2.55
N PRO A 117 -1.68 2.83 -3.03
CA PRO A 117 -3.06 2.37 -2.89
C PRO A 117 -3.18 0.99 -3.53
N VAL A 118 -4.09 0.16 -3.02
CA VAL A 118 -4.40 -1.12 -3.66
C VAL A 118 -4.95 -0.78 -5.04
N ASP A 119 -4.12 -0.90 -6.08
CA ASP A 119 -4.63 -0.98 -7.43
C ASP A 119 -5.62 -2.14 -7.44
N ARG A 120 -6.86 -1.84 -7.87
CA ARG A 120 -7.86 -2.85 -8.21
C ARG A 120 -7.17 -3.97 -8.98
N PRO A 121 -7.63 -5.23 -8.86
CA PRO A 121 -7.18 -6.26 -9.79
C PRO A 121 -7.25 -5.67 -11.19
N GLU A 122 -6.10 -5.62 -11.84
CA GLU A 122 -5.97 -5.29 -13.25
C GLU A 122 -7.08 -6.08 -13.93
N ALA A 123 -8.01 -5.39 -14.59
CA ALA A 123 -9.02 -6.09 -15.39
C ALA A 123 -8.24 -7.09 -16.24
N PRO A 124 -8.66 -8.38 -16.30
CA PRO A 124 -7.87 -9.41 -16.93
C PRO A 124 -7.44 -8.90 -18.30
N ASN A 125 -6.13 -8.94 -18.55
CA ASN A 125 -5.54 -8.65 -19.85
C ASN A 125 -6.47 -9.23 -20.92
N GLN A 126 -7.15 -8.37 -21.67
CA GLN A 126 -7.72 -8.75 -22.96
C GLN A 126 -6.52 -8.88 -23.92
N GLU A 127 -5.68 -9.87 -23.67
CA GLU A 127 -4.72 -10.34 -24.66
C GLU A 127 -5.52 -10.99 -25.79
N ALA A 128 -5.59 -10.25 -26.91
CA ALA A 128 -5.55 -10.77 -28.26
C ALA A 128 -6.51 -11.93 -28.59
N ALA A 129 -7.76 -11.59 -28.88
CA ALA A 129 -8.47 -12.23 -29.98
C ALA A 129 -8.15 -11.47 -31.28
N ALA A 130 -6.92 -11.60 -31.74
CA ALA A 130 -6.54 -11.23 -33.10
C ALA A 130 -5.55 -12.27 -33.61
N ASP A 131 -6.11 -13.39 -34.08
CA ASP A 131 -5.46 -14.15 -35.14
C ASP A 131 -6.54 -14.82 -36.01
N GLY A 132 -6.54 -14.48 -37.30
CA GLY A 132 -7.16 -15.29 -38.36
C GLY A 132 -8.51 -14.84 -38.95
N GLU A 133 -8.58 -13.68 -39.61
CA GLU A 133 -8.86 -13.58 -41.06
C GLU A 133 -9.10 -12.11 -41.47
N LEU A 134 -8.10 -11.52 -42.13
CA LEU A 134 -8.28 -10.33 -42.97
C LEU A 134 -8.69 -10.81 -44.37
N VAL A 135 -9.98 -10.67 -44.71
CA VAL A 135 -10.40 -10.67 -46.13
C VAL A 135 -10.51 -9.21 -46.58
N PRO A 136 -9.75 -8.77 -47.59
CA PRO A 136 -9.78 -7.39 -48.04
C PRO A 136 -11.05 -7.06 -48.83
N LEU A 137 -11.61 -5.87 -48.56
CA LEU A 137 -12.57 -5.12 -49.39
C LEU A 137 -12.04 -5.04 -50.85
N TRP A 138 -12.85 -5.02 -51.92
CA TRP A 138 -13.72 -3.94 -52.44
C TRP A 138 -14.47 -4.49 -53.70
N PRO A 139 -15.18 -3.67 -54.51
CA PRO A 139 -16.60 -3.33 -54.43
C PRO A 139 -17.41 -3.94 -55.59
N ASN A 140 -18.70 -4.20 -55.42
CA ASN A 140 -19.62 -4.25 -56.57
C ASN A 140 -20.94 -3.62 -56.18
N GLY A 141 -21.23 -2.48 -56.80
CA GLY A 141 -22.56 -1.89 -56.75
C GLY A 141 -23.57 -2.78 -57.45
N THR A 142 -24.84 -2.64 -57.09
CA THR A 142 -25.92 -2.23 -58.00
C THR A 142 -27.13 -1.85 -57.14
N THR A 143 -27.85 -0.87 -57.65
CA THR A 143 -28.90 0.00 -57.12
C THR A 143 -30.24 -0.68 -56.82
N ARG A 144 -31.07 0.04 -56.03
CA ARG A 144 -32.56 0.10 -56.00
C ARG A 144 -33.32 -1.08 -55.40
N ALA A 145 -34.52 -0.96 -54.85
CA ALA A 145 -35.36 0.10 -54.26
C ALA A 145 -36.68 -0.59 -53.90
N GLU A 146 -37.34 -0.15 -52.83
CA GLU A 146 -38.80 -0.20 -52.71
C GLU A 146 -39.29 1.22 -52.39
#